data_AF-A0A2V7LTP8-F1
#
_entry.id   AF-A0A2V7LTP8-F1
#
_cell.length_a   1.000
_cell.length_b   1.000
_cell.length_c   1.000
_cell.angle_alpha   90.00
_cell.angle_beta   90.00
_cell.angle_gamma   90.00
#
_symmetry.space_group_name_H-M   'P 1'
#
loop_
_entity.id
_entity.type
_entity.pdbx_description
1 polymer ?
#
loop_
_entity_poly.entity_id
_entity_poly.type
_entity_poly.pdbx_seq_one_letter_code
_entity_poly.pdbx_strand_id
1 'polypeptide(L)'
;MLADGELLLPADFGDAGQLALVEILEDRRLLQQIEVHADEAMVHQREGQVKPWVTRADLLTALRLPLAAAFPFVHQPAWQLALVGAAAASDFFDGMLARRFGASRAGAVLDPTADKVFMAAAFLTVARTGLLHPLEIVGVVARDIVAALGYVGAWLWRRPTALPARAGGKAVTVLQLLTLVAFIARSPLVRPLAWATAAVGLYAIWDYGRAAARARAMLTRGKGT
;
A
#
# COMPACT_ATOMS: atom_id res chain seq x y z
N MET A 1 4.00 -45.06 -18.20
CA MET A 1 3.84 -46.51 -18.42
C MET A 1 5.20 -46.99 -18.90
N LEU A 2 6.02 -47.74 -18.17
CA LEU A 2 5.86 -48.74 -17.11
C LEU A 2 6.92 -48.47 -16.02
N ALA A 3 6.55 -48.51 -14.73
CA ALA A 3 6.66 -49.66 -13.82
C ALA A 3 8.05 -49.74 -13.18
N ASP A 4 8.10 -49.36 -11.90
CA ASP A 4 8.76 -50.08 -10.80
C ASP A 4 9.26 -49.08 -9.75
N GLY A 5 8.51 -49.05 -8.64
CA GLY A 5 8.74 -48.22 -7.48
C GLY A 5 9.87 -48.78 -6.61
N GLU A 6 11.10 -48.50 -7.02
CA GLU A 6 12.29 -48.71 -6.20
C GLU A 6 12.90 -47.35 -5.90
N LEU A 7 12.54 -46.81 -4.73
CA LEU A 7 13.23 -45.70 -4.11
C LEU A 7 14.63 -46.22 -3.74
N LEU A 8 15.64 -45.80 -4.50
CA LEU A 8 17.05 -46.03 -4.19
C LEU A 8 17.36 -45.45 -2.81
N LEU A 9 17.33 -46.32 -1.80
CA LEU A 9 18.08 -46.21 -0.56
C LEU A 9 19.55 -46.47 -0.88
N PRO A 10 20.47 -45.52 -0.64
CA PRO A 10 21.85 -45.86 -0.41
C PRO A 10 22.15 -45.77 1.09
N ALA A 11 23.09 -46.63 1.50
CA ALA A 11 23.79 -46.62 2.77
C ALA A 11 23.04 -47.25 3.95
N ASP A 12 23.17 -48.58 4.02
CA ASP A 12 23.85 -49.29 5.10
C ASP A 12 24.43 -48.37 6.21
N PHE A 13 23.56 -47.84 7.07
CA PHE A 13 23.92 -47.43 8.41
C PHE A 13 23.66 -48.65 9.29
N GLY A 14 24.73 -49.34 9.71
CA GLY A 14 24.62 -50.43 10.69
C GLY A 14 23.86 -49.98 11.95
N ASP A 15 23.39 -50.93 12.76
CA ASP A 15 22.51 -50.70 13.93
C ASP A 15 22.89 -49.47 14.79
N ALA A 16 24.19 -49.19 14.94
CA ALA A 16 24.71 -48.03 15.68
C ALA A 16 24.34 -46.67 15.04
N GLY A 17 24.29 -46.56 13.71
CA GLY A 17 23.95 -45.33 13.00
C GLY A 17 22.45 -45.01 13.01
N GLN A 18 21.60 -46.04 13.00
CA GLN A 18 20.16 -45.85 13.17
C GLN A 18 19.81 -45.46 14.61
N LEU A 19 20.46 -46.07 15.61
CA LEU A 19 20.30 -45.70 17.01
C LEU A 19 20.74 -44.26 17.28
N ALA A 20 21.87 -43.82 16.72
CA ALA A 20 22.30 -42.43 16.84
C ALA A 20 21.34 -41.44 16.16
N LEU A 21 20.79 -41.79 14.99
CA LEU A 21 19.81 -40.92 14.31
C LEU A 21 18.48 -40.85 15.07
N VAL A 22 18.04 -41.96 15.68
CA VAL A 22 16.84 -42.01 16.52
C VAL A 22 17.04 -41.27 17.84
N GLU A 23 18.21 -41.39 18.47
CA GLU A 23 18.57 -40.67 19.69
C GLU A 23 18.65 -39.15 19.45
N ILE A 24 19.20 -38.73 18.30
CA ILE A 24 19.21 -37.32 17.88
C ILE A 24 17.77 -36.81 17.58
N LEU A 25 16.87 -37.66 17.10
CA LEU A 25 15.45 -37.32 16.86
C LEU A 25 14.62 -37.32 18.15
N GLU A 26 14.97 -38.11 19.16
CA GLU A 26 14.29 -38.12 20.46
C GLU A 26 14.76 -36.99 21.38
N ASP A 27 15.99 -36.51 21.22
CA ASP A 27 16.49 -35.38 21.99
C ASP A 27 15.88 -34.06 21.51
N ARG A 28 14.70 -33.76 22.08
CA ARG A 28 13.95 -32.51 21.90
C ARG A 28 14.84 -31.27 22.00
N ARG A 29 15.93 -31.29 22.77
CA ARG A 29 16.84 -30.13 22.92
C ARG A 29 17.69 -29.92 21.67
N LEU A 30 18.17 -30.98 21.04
CA LEU A 30 18.96 -30.91 19.82
C LEU A 30 18.10 -30.50 18.63
N LEU A 31 16.87 -31.02 18.54
CA LEU A 31 15.89 -30.56 17.55
C LEU A 31 15.58 -29.07 17.73
N GLN A 32 15.39 -28.60 18.97
CA GLN A 32 15.19 -27.18 19.24
C GLN A 32 16.41 -26.34 18.85
N GLN A 33 17.64 -26.81 19.08
CA GLN A 33 18.84 -26.07 18.71
C GLN A 33 19.02 -25.98 17.18
N ILE A 34 18.76 -27.06 16.44
CA ILE A 34 18.82 -27.06 14.97
C ILE A 34 17.72 -26.18 14.39
N GLU A 35 16.51 -26.24 14.94
CA GLU A 35 15.37 -25.44 14.49
C GLU A 35 15.57 -23.95 14.81
N VAL A 36 16.12 -23.60 15.97
CA VAL A 36 16.49 -22.23 16.33
C VAL A 36 17.63 -21.70 15.46
N HIS A 37 18.68 -22.49 15.20
CA HIS A 37 19.76 -22.07 14.29
C HIS A 37 19.30 -21.96 12.84
N ALA A 38 18.38 -22.83 12.39
CA ALA A 38 17.78 -22.73 11.07
C ALA A 38 16.89 -21.49 10.94
N ASP A 39 16.10 -21.17 11.97
CA ASP A 39 15.27 -19.96 11.99
C ASP A 39 16.14 -18.69 12.07
N GLU A 40 17.21 -18.68 12.88
CA GLU A 40 18.20 -17.59 12.92
C GLU A 40 18.92 -17.40 11.57
N ALA A 41 19.30 -18.49 10.90
CA ALA A 41 19.90 -18.44 9.57
C ALA A 41 18.89 -17.94 8.50
N MET A 42 17.62 -18.34 8.58
CA MET A 42 16.55 -17.86 7.68
C MET A 42 16.18 -16.38 7.94
N VAL A 43 16.24 -15.94 9.20
CA VAL A 43 16.02 -14.53 9.59
C VAL A 43 17.15 -13.65 9.08
N HIS A 44 18.42 -14.05 9.24
CA HIS A 44 19.56 -13.31 8.70
C HIS A 44 19.59 -13.29 7.16
N GLN A 45 19.08 -14.32 6.50
CA GLN A 45 18.95 -14.33 5.04
C GLN A 45 17.86 -13.36 4.52
N ARG A 46 16.86 -13.01 5.34
CA ARG A 46 15.87 -11.96 5.05
C ARG A 46 16.39 -10.54 5.33
N GLU A 47 17.29 -10.39 6.30
CA GLU A 47 17.86 -9.08 6.68
C GLU A 47 18.88 -8.55 5.65
N GLY A 48 19.48 -9.42 4.84
CA GLY A 48 20.45 -9.07 3.81
C GLY A 48 19.88 -8.58 2.47
N GLN A 49 18.55 -8.56 2.26
CA GLN A 49 17.98 -7.97 1.05
C GLN A 49 18.05 -6.44 1.12
N VAL A 50 19.18 -5.89 0.67
CA VAL A 50 19.36 -4.45 0.45
C VAL A 50 18.34 -4.03 -0.62
N LYS A 51 17.21 -3.45 -0.19
CA LYS A 51 16.19 -2.94 -1.10
C LYS A 51 16.84 -1.96 -2.07
N PRO A 52 16.71 -2.17 -3.40
CA PRO A 52 17.28 -1.26 -4.38
C PRO A 52 16.72 0.15 -4.18
N TRP A 53 17.57 1.16 -4.37
CA TRP A 53 17.20 2.57 -4.22
C TRP A 53 16.19 3.02 -5.29
N VAL A 54 16.29 2.47 -6.51
CA VAL A 54 15.42 2.78 -7.66
C VAL A 54 15.17 1.50 -8.47
N THR A 55 13.93 1.31 -8.90
CA THR A 55 13.46 0.17 -9.69
C THR A 55 12.66 0.64 -10.91
N ARG A 56 12.35 -0.27 -11.83
CA ARG A 56 11.50 0.04 -13.01
C ARG A 56 10.10 0.54 -12.63
N ALA A 57 9.60 0.21 -11.45
CA ALA A 57 8.35 0.75 -10.91
C ALA A 57 8.45 2.26 -10.64
N ASP A 58 9.61 2.74 -10.16
CA ASP A 58 9.81 4.17 -9.87
C ASP A 58 9.75 5.05 -11.13
N LEU A 59 10.10 4.51 -12.31
CA LEU A 59 9.97 5.21 -13.59
C LEU A 59 8.50 5.37 -14.03
N LEU A 60 7.68 4.35 -13.78
CA LEU A 60 6.23 4.37 -14.02
C LEU A 60 5.52 5.34 -13.06
N THR A 61 5.96 5.38 -11.80
CA THR A 61 5.51 6.40 -10.85
C THR A 61 5.93 7.80 -11.27
N ALA A 62 7.17 7.99 -11.74
CA ALA A 62 7.66 9.27 -12.23
C ALA A 62 6.85 9.77 -13.44
N LEU A 63 6.32 8.87 -14.28
CA LEU A 63 5.45 9.21 -15.41
C LEU A 63 4.13 9.86 -14.96
N ARG A 64 3.64 9.62 -13.75
CA ARG A 64 2.40 10.27 -13.26
C ARG A 64 2.56 11.76 -13.06
N LEU A 65 3.76 12.25 -12.77
CA LEU A 65 4.01 13.69 -12.61
C LEU A 65 3.80 14.49 -13.90
N PRO A 66 4.39 14.13 -15.06
CA PRO A 66 4.09 14.79 -16.32
C PRO A 66 2.64 14.54 -16.76
N LEU A 67 2.03 13.39 -16.48
CA LEU A 67 0.60 13.18 -16.74
C LEU A 67 -0.27 14.15 -15.92
N ALA A 68 0.05 14.36 -14.64
CA ALA A 68 -0.62 15.32 -13.78
C ALA A 68 -0.44 16.76 -14.28
N ALA A 69 0.77 17.10 -14.75
CA ALA A 69 1.05 18.42 -15.32
C ALA A 69 0.34 18.64 -16.65
N ALA A 70 0.19 17.60 -17.48
CA ALA A 70 -0.49 17.67 -18.77
C ALA A 70 -2.03 17.72 -18.63
N PHE A 71 -2.58 17.09 -17.59
CA PHE A 71 -4.02 16.91 -17.41
C PHE A 71 -4.85 18.21 -17.53
N PRO A 72 -4.46 19.36 -16.93
CA PRO A 72 -5.21 20.62 -17.04
C PRO A 72 -5.26 21.21 -18.46
N PHE A 73 -4.33 20.82 -19.34
CA PHE A 73 -4.26 21.31 -20.72
C PHE A 73 -5.06 20.44 -21.69
N VAL A 74 -5.53 19.27 -21.25
CA VAL A 74 -6.35 18.38 -22.06
C VAL A 74 -7.82 18.74 -21.88
N HIS A 75 -8.46 19.17 -22.97
CA HIS A 75 -9.86 19.63 -22.95
C HIS A 75 -10.85 18.57 -23.45
N GLN A 76 -10.36 17.56 -24.18
CA GLN A 76 -11.20 16.51 -24.74
C GLN A 76 -11.42 15.38 -23.73
N PRO A 77 -12.69 14.99 -23.44
CA PRO A 77 -12.99 13.96 -22.46
C PRO A 77 -12.33 12.61 -22.75
N ALA A 78 -12.25 12.20 -24.01
CA ALA A 78 -11.63 10.93 -24.40
C ALA A 78 -10.15 10.86 -23.99
N TRP A 79 -9.41 11.95 -24.21
CA TRP A 79 -8.00 12.04 -23.82
C TRP A 79 -7.83 12.16 -22.30
N GLN A 80 -8.73 12.84 -21.60
CA GLN A 80 -8.72 12.86 -20.13
C GLN A 80 -8.96 11.47 -19.54
N LEU A 81 -9.91 10.69 -20.08
CA LEU A 81 -10.14 9.30 -19.67
C LEU A 81 -8.93 8.42 -19.99
N ALA A 82 -8.28 8.62 -21.14
CA ALA A 82 -7.06 7.89 -21.49
C ALA A 82 -5.93 8.18 -20.49
N LEU A 83 -5.74 9.44 -20.07
CA LEU A 83 -4.74 9.81 -19.07
C LEU A 83 -5.03 9.18 -17.70
N VAL A 84 -6.29 9.24 -17.24
CA VAL A 84 -6.70 8.60 -15.98
C VAL A 84 -6.53 7.09 -16.05
N GLY A 85 -6.93 6.47 -17.16
CA GLY A 85 -6.75 5.04 -17.39
C GLY A 85 -5.28 4.64 -17.40
N ALA A 86 -4.42 5.43 -18.07
CA ALA A 86 -2.98 5.20 -18.07
C ALA A 86 -2.36 5.33 -16.67
N ALA A 87 -2.77 6.34 -15.88
CA ALA A 87 -2.32 6.51 -14.51
C ALA A 87 -2.74 5.34 -13.61
N ALA A 88 -4.01 4.93 -13.67
CA ALA A 88 -4.54 3.81 -12.90
C ALA A 88 -3.91 2.47 -13.31
N ALA A 89 -3.69 2.26 -14.61
CA ALA A 89 -2.99 1.08 -15.11
C ALA A 89 -1.55 1.05 -14.61
N SER A 90 -0.85 2.20 -14.65
CA SER A 90 0.52 2.30 -14.14
C SER A 90 0.59 1.90 -12.66
N ASP A 91 -0.36 2.34 -11.83
CA ASP A 91 -0.43 1.94 -10.41
C ASP A 91 -0.64 0.45 -10.19
N PHE A 92 -1.49 -0.15 -10.99
CA PHE A 92 -1.67 -1.60 -10.97
C PHE A 92 -0.40 -2.34 -11.37
N PHE A 93 0.31 -1.86 -12.40
CA PHE A 93 1.58 -2.45 -12.84
C PHE A 93 2.68 -2.26 -11.80
N ASP A 94 2.80 -1.10 -11.17
CA ASP A 94 3.78 -0.82 -10.11
C ASP A 94 3.55 -1.74 -8.91
N GLY A 95 2.29 -1.90 -8.48
CA GLY A 95 1.93 -2.84 -7.41
C GLY A 95 2.21 -4.31 -7.77
N MET A 96 2.03 -4.70 -9.03
CA MET A 96 2.38 -6.04 -9.50
C MET A 96 3.90 -6.25 -9.58
N LEU A 97 4.64 -5.23 -10.02
CA LEU A 97 6.09 -5.29 -10.16
C LEU A 97 6.78 -5.29 -8.79
N ALA A 98 6.32 -4.48 -7.85
CA ALA A 98 6.79 -4.46 -6.47
C ALA A 98 6.57 -5.82 -5.76
N ARG A 99 5.48 -6.53 -6.09
CA ARG A 99 5.22 -7.90 -5.59
C ARG A 99 6.18 -8.94 -6.16
N ARG A 100 6.68 -8.76 -7.38
CA ARG A 100 7.56 -9.73 -8.06
C ARG A 100 9.06 -9.44 -7.85
N PHE A 101 9.44 -8.18 -7.73
CA PHE A 101 10.85 -7.74 -7.69
C PHE A 101 11.27 -7.09 -6.36
N GLY A 102 10.34 -6.97 -5.40
CA GLY A 102 10.56 -6.27 -4.14
C GLY A 102 10.33 -4.76 -4.26
N ALA A 103 9.73 -4.16 -3.24
CA ALA A 103 9.47 -2.72 -3.20
C ALA A 103 10.74 -1.90 -2.91
N SER A 104 11.00 -0.85 -3.69
CA SER A 104 12.09 0.11 -3.43
C SER A 104 11.72 1.02 -2.25
N ARG A 105 12.74 1.58 -1.57
CA ARG A 105 12.51 2.57 -0.49
C ARG A 105 11.94 3.88 -1.04
N ALA A 106 12.37 4.28 -2.24
CA ALA A 106 11.89 5.49 -2.90
C ALA A 106 10.43 5.35 -3.35
N GLY A 107 10.08 4.26 -4.05
CA GLY A 107 8.73 3.98 -4.55
C GLY A 107 7.68 3.87 -3.46
N ALA A 108 8.03 3.29 -2.32
CA ALA A 108 7.13 3.21 -1.16
C ALA A 108 6.61 4.59 -0.68
N VAL A 109 7.35 5.66 -0.94
CA VAL A 109 6.97 7.05 -0.62
C VAL A 109 6.54 7.81 -1.88
N LEU A 110 7.18 7.57 -3.01
CA LEU A 110 6.90 8.25 -4.27
C LEU A 110 5.55 7.83 -4.86
N ASP A 111 5.18 6.54 -4.79
CA ASP A 111 3.93 6.02 -5.39
C ASP A 111 2.69 6.70 -4.79
N PRO A 112 2.50 6.75 -3.45
CA PRO A 112 1.35 7.43 -2.85
C PRO A 112 1.37 8.96 -3.03
N THR A 113 2.54 9.53 -3.30
CA THR A 113 2.71 10.98 -3.47
C THR A 113 2.33 11.39 -4.89
N ALA A 114 2.83 10.68 -5.90
CA ALA A 114 2.51 10.92 -7.29
C ALA A 114 1.02 10.73 -7.58
N ASP A 115 0.38 9.72 -6.98
CA ASP A 115 -1.06 9.51 -7.07
C ASP A 115 -1.86 10.71 -6.53
N LYS A 116 -1.50 11.21 -5.33
CA LYS A 116 -2.14 12.39 -4.74
C LYS A 116 -1.95 13.64 -5.58
N VAL A 117 -0.76 13.84 -6.17
CA VAL A 117 -0.49 14.99 -7.05
C VAL A 117 -1.35 14.91 -8.31
N PHE A 118 -1.45 13.74 -8.92
CA PHE A 118 -2.31 13.51 -10.08
C PHE A 118 -3.78 13.79 -9.74
N MET A 119 -4.29 13.21 -8.66
CA MET A 119 -5.66 13.41 -8.22
C MET A 119 -5.96 14.88 -7.88
N ALA A 120 -5.02 15.57 -7.22
CA ALA A 120 -5.17 17.00 -6.92
C ALA A 120 -5.21 17.85 -8.20
N ALA A 121 -4.33 17.60 -9.18
CA ALA A 121 -4.34 18.29 -10.46
C ALA A 121 -5.65 18.03 -11.24
N ALA A 122 -6.14 16.79 -11.18
CA ALA A 122 -7.40 16.41 -11.82
C ALA A 122 -8.60 17.12 -11.19
N PHE A 123 -8.73 17.10 -9.85
CA PHE A 123 -9.81 17.80 -9.15
C PHE A 123 -9.71 19.33 -9.24
N LEU A 124 -8.50 19.90 -9.35
CA LEU A 124 -8.34 21.32 -9.62
C LEU A 124 -8.86 21.69 -11.02
N THR A 125 -8.64 20.82 -12.01
CA THR A 125 -9.18 20.98 -13.36
C THR A 125 -10.71 20.91 -13.35
N VAL A 126 -11.26 19.93 -12.61
CA VAL A 126 -12.71 19.81 -12.34
C VAL A 126 -13.26 21.10 -11.74
N ALA A 127 -12.61 21.65 -10.72
CA ALA A 127 -13.04 22.86 -10.03
C ALA A 127 -13.16 24.08 -10.97
N ARG A 128 -12.28 24.20 -11.97
CA ARG A 128 -12.33 25.29 -12.95
C ARG A 128 -13.51 25.21 -13.91
N THR A 129 -14.11 24.04 -14.10
CA THR A 129 -15.25 23.88 -15.01
C THR A 129 -16.58 24.33 -14.42
N GLY A 130 -16.65 24.53 -13.10
CA GLY A 130 -17.88 24.93 -12.41
C GLY A 130 -18.99 23.87 -12.37
N LEU A 131 -18.76 22.65 -12.86
CA LEU A 131 -19.77 21.58 -12.91
C LEU A 131 -20.18 21.08 -11.51
N LEU A 132 -19.22 21.04 -10.59
CA LEU A 132 -19.41 20.64 -9.19
C LEU A 132 -19.47 21.88 -8.31
N HIS A 133 -20.34 21.81 -7.31
CA HIS A 133 -20.43 22.87 -6.31
C HIS A 133 -19.12 22.90 -5.49
N PRO A 134 -18.59 24.07 -5.08
CA PRO A 134 -17.35 24.15 -4.31
C PRO A 134 -17.34 23.25 -3.06
N LEU A 135 -18.49 23.07 -2.42
CA LEU A 135 -18.65 22.16 -1.27
C LEU A 135 -18.40 20.68 -1.63
N GLU A 136 -18.80 20.24 -2.81
CA GLU A 136 -18.59 18.86 -3.28
C GLU A 136 -17.10 18.62 -3.51
N ILE A 137 -16.41 19.57 -4.11
CA ILE A 137 -14.94 19.52 -4.34
C ILE A 137 -14.19 19.51 -3.01
N VAL A 138 -14.55 20.43 -2.10
CA VAL A 138 -13.95 20.48 -0.76
C VAL A 138 -14.18 19.17 -0.03
N GLY A 139 -15.39 18.60 -0.08
CA GLY A 139 -15.70 17.32 0.55
C GLY A 139 -14.84 16.17 0.03
N VAL A 140 -14.62 16.13 -1.29
CA VAL A 140 -13.80 15.11 -1.95
C VAL A 140 -12.31 15.24 -1.60
N VAL A 141 -11.79 16.47 -1.51
CA VAL A 141 -10.35 16.73 -1.27
C VAL A 141 -10.01 16.83 0.24
N ALA A 142 -10.99 17.12 1.10
CA ALA A 142 -10.79 17.31 2.55
C ALA A 142 -10.07 16.13 3.21
N ARG A 143 -10.41 14.90 2.81
CA ARG A 143 -9.75 13.69 3.34
C ARG A 143 -8.24 13.70 3.07
N ASP A 144 -7.81 14.10 1.88
CA ASP A 144 -6.40 14.10 1.52
C ASP A 144 -5.64 15.22 2.21
N ILE A 145 -6.28 16.38 2.39
CA ILE A 145 -5.74 17.48 3.21
C ILE A 145 -5.52 17.02 4.64
N VAL A 146 -6.53 16.40 5.27
CA VAL A 146 -6.41 15.89 6.66
C VAL A 146 -5.33 14.82 6.77
N ALA A 147 -5.25 13.90 5.79
CA ALA A 147 -4.22 12.88 5.77
C ALA A 147 -2.81 13.49 5.62
N ALA A 148 -2.65 14.50 4.77
CA ALA A 148 -1.38 15.21 4.58
C ALA A 148 -0.98 15.98 5.84
N LEU A 149 -1.91 16.72 6.46
CA LEU A 149 -1.66 17.45 7.72
C LEU A 149 -1.32 16.49 8.86
N GLY A 150 -1.99 15.34 8.94
CA GLY A 150 -1.68 14.30 9.92
C GLY A 150 -0.26 13.74 9.74
N TYR A 151 0.16 13.51 8.50
CA TYR A 151 1.51 13.08 8.17
C TYR A 151 2.56 14.13 8.53
N VAL A 152 2.36 15.39 8.14
CA VAL A 152 3.28 16.51 8.44
C VAL A 152 3.39 16.74 9.94
N GLY A 153 2.28 16.73 10.68
CA GLY A 153 2.28 16.89 12.13
C GLY A 153 3.03 15.76 12.85
N ALA A 154 2.87 14.53 12.39
CA ALA A 154 3.61 13.39 12.91
C ALA A 154 5.12 13.49 12.68
N TRP A 155 5.51 13.90 11.46
CA TRP A 155 6.89 14.12 11.07
C TRP A 155 7.54 15.22 11.89
N LEU A 156 6.87 16.37 12.05
CA LEU A 156 7.37 17.49 12.83
C LEU A 156 7.61 17.12 14.30
N TRP A 157 6.75 16.26 14.86
CA TRP A 157 6.82 15.86 16.27
C TRP A 157 7.65 14.58 16.49
N ARG A 158 8.37 14.09 15.46
CA ARG A 158 9.19 12.87 15.48
C ARG A 158 8.48 11.67 16.12
N ARG A 159 7.16 11.61 15.99
CA ARG A 159 6.38 10.51 16.56
C ARG A 159 6.36 9.35 15.57
N PRO A 160 6.63 8.11 15.99
CA PRO A 160 6.48 6.96 15.12
C PRO A 160 4.99 6.77 14.83
N THR A 161 4.51 7.38 13.76
CA THR A 161 3.21 7.07 13.20
C THR A 161 3.34 5.80 12.39
N ALA A 162 3.28 4.66 13.07
CA ALA A 162 2.56 3.54 12.52
C ALA A 162 1.07 3.94 12.52
N LEU A 163 0.67 4.79 11.58
CA LEU A 163 -0.73 4.93 11.21
C LEU A 163 -0.97 3.75 10.27
N PRO A 164 -1.47 2.58 10.74
CA PRO A 164 -1.83 1.52 9.83
C PRO A 164 -2.83 2.12 8.85
N ALA A 165 -2.46 2.11 7.57
CA ALA A 165 -3.32 2.51 6.47
C ALA A 165 -4.51 1.53 6.44
N ARG A 166 -5.53 1.82 7.26
CA ARG A 166 -6.70 0.96 7.41
C ARG A 166 -7.57 1.08 6.17
N ALA A 167 -8.34 0.01 5.92
CA ALA A 167 -9.19 -0.21 4.76
C ALA A 167 -10.04 1.00 4.32
N GLY A 168 -10.43 1.89 5.24
CA GLY A 168 -11.16 3.13 4.92
C GLY A 168 -10.42 4.06 3.95
N GLY A 169 -9.09 4.06 3.93
CA GLY A 169 -8.32 4.88 3.00
C GLY A 169 -8.45 4.43 1.54
N LYS A 170 -8.59 3.13 1.29
CA LYS A 170 -8.74 2.56 -0.06
C LYS A 170 -10.14 2.81 -0.64
N ALA A 171 -11.16 2.77 0.20
CA ALA A 171 -12.53 3.05 -0.24
C ALA A 171 -12.66 4.50 -0.75
N VAL A 172 -12.05 5.46 -0.05
CA VAL A 172 -12.04 6.87 -0.46
C VAL A 172 -11.32 7.05 -1.79
N THR A 173 -10.15 6.44 -1.98
CA THR A 173 -9.40 6.59 -3.25
C THR A 173 -10.15 5.99 -4.43
N VAL A 174 -10.81 4.83 -4.24
CA VAL A 174 -11.68 4.24 -5.28
C VAL A 174 -12.85 5.17 -5.61
N LEU A 175 -13.53 5.71 -4.60
CA LEU A 175 -14.65 6.64 -4.80
C LEU A 175 -14.20 7.95 -5.46
N GLN A 176 -13.02 8.47 -5.11
CA GLN A 176 -12.41 9.63 -5.76
C GLN A 176 -12.14 9.36 -7.25
N LEU A 177 -11.55 8.22 -7.57
CA LEU A 177 -11.30 7.81 -8.96
C LEU A 177 -12.61 7.67 -9.74
N LEU A 178 -13.62 7.03 -9.16
CA LEU A 178 -14.96 6.90 -9.77
C LEU A 178 -15.63 8.26 -9.97
N THR A 179 -15.50 9.17 -9.00
CA THR A 179 -16.02 10.55 -9.11
C THR A 179 -15.33 11.28 -10.27
N LEU A 180 -14.01 11.13 -10.40
CA LEU A 180 -13.25 11.75 -11.49
C LEU A 180 -13.66 11.18 -12.85
N VAL A 181 -13.78 9.85 -12.98
CA VAL A 181 -14.24 9.21 -14.23
C VAL A 181 -15.66 9.64 -14.58
N ALA A 182 -16.58 9.66 -13.60
CA ALA A 182 -17.95 10.10 -13.80
C ALA A 182 -18.02 11.57 -14.23
N PHE A 183 -17.17 12.43 -13.67
CA PHE A 183 -17.04 13.82 -14.09
C PHE A 183 -16.60 13.92 -15.55
N ILE A 184 -15.53 13.24 -15.94
CA ILE A 184 -14.98 13.32 -17.31
C ILE A 184 -16.01 12.78 -18.31
N ALA A 185 -16.69 11.69 -17.97
CA ALA A 185 -17.75 11.09 -18.77
C ALA A 185 -19.05 11.93 -18.79
N ARG A 186 -19.11 13.05 -18.06
CA ARG A 186 -20.32 13.89 -17.88
C ARG A 186 -21.53 13.09 -17.40
N SER A 187 -21.28 12.09 -16.56
CA SER A 187 -22.30 11.21 -16.01
C SER A 187 -23.12 11.92 -14.92
N PRO A 188 -24.45 11.68 -14.85
CA PRO A 188 -25.27 12.22 -13.76
C PRO A 188 -24.87 11.69 -12.38
N LEU A 189 -24.09 10.60 -12.32
CA LEU A 189 -23.59 10.01 -11.09
C LEU A 189 -22.49 10.83 -10.40
N VAL A 190 -21.97 11.88 -11.05
CA VAL A 190 -20.86 12.68 -10.49
C VAL A 190 -21.17 13.28 -9.13
N ARG A 191 -22.38 13.85 -8.95
CA ARG A 191 -22.77 14.47 -7.68
C ARG A 191 -23.02 13.42 -6.58
N PRO A 192 -23.81 12.35 -6.80
CA PRO A 192 -23.93 11.26 -5.84
C PRO A 192 -22.58 10.67 -5.41
N LEU A 193 -21.65 10.46 -6.36
CA LEU A 193 -20.32 9.94 -6.09
C LEU A 193 -19.47 10.94 -5.29
N ALA A 194 -19.53 12.23 -5.59
CA ALA A 194 -18.84 13.26 -4.82
C ALA A 194 -19.31 13.29 -3.36
N TRP A 195 -20.64 13.26 -3.13
CA TRP A 195 -21.20 13.20 -1.78
C TRP A 195 -20.88 11.90 -1.05
N ALA A 196 -20.92 10.75 -1.74
CA ALA A 196 -20.50 9.47 -1.18
C ALA A 196 -19.02 9.49 -0.79
N THR A 197 -18.16 10.05 -1.65
CA THR A 197 -16.72 10.23 -1.37
C THR A 197 -16.51 11.09 -0.14
N ALA A 198 -17.20 12.22 -0.04
CA ALA A 198 -17.13 13.11 1.10
C ALA A 198 -17.59 12.42 2.40
N ALA A 199 -18.73 11.69 2.35
CA ALA A 199 -19.25 10.96 3.51
C ALA A 199 -18.30 9.86 4.00
N VAL A 200 -17.77 9.04 3.09
CA VAL A 200 -16.80 7.98 3.42
C VAL A 200 -15.48 8.59 3.89
N GLY A 201 -15.05 9.71 3.30
CA GLY A 201 -13.87 10.47 3.71
C GLY A 201 -13.98 10.98 5.13
N LEU A 202 -15.10 11.62 5.47
CA LEU A 202 -15.39 12.11 6.82
C LEU A 202 -15.48 10.95 7.83
N TYR A 203 -16.15 9.86 7.47
CA TYR A 203 -16.21 8.68 8.32
C TYR A 203 -14.82 8.10 8.59
N ALA A 204 -13.97 8.01 7.56
CA ALA A 204 -12.59 7.55 7.72
C ALA A 204 -11.80 8.47 8.66
N ILE A 205 -11.87 9.79 8.47
CA ILE A 205 -11.21 10.77 9.35
C ILE A 205 -11.65 10.58 10.80
N TRP A 206 -12.97 10.47 11.03
CA TRP A 206 -13.53 10.26 12.36
C TRP A 206 -13.04 8.96 13.00
N ASP A 207 -13.04 7.86 12.25
CA ASP A 207 -12.58 6.57 12.75
C ASP A 207 -11.09 6.60 13.14
N TYR A 208 -10.25 7.25 12.32
CA TYR A 208 -8.84 7.48 12.63
C TYR A 208 -8.66 8.33 13.89
N GLY A 209 -9.41 9.42 14.03
CA GLY A 209 -9.36 10.28 15.21
C GLY A 209 -9.67 9.52 16.50
N ARG A 210 -10.72 8.67 16.48
CA ARG A 210 -11.07 7.82 17.62
C ARG A 210 -10.01 6.76 17.93
N ALA A 211 -9.46 6.12 16.90
CA ALA A 211 -8.41 5.12 17.08
C ALA A 211 -7.14 5.74 17.71
N ALA A 212 -6.76 6.93 17.25
CA ALA A 212 -5.63 7.68 17.81
C ALA A 212 -5.87 8.11 19.27
N ALA A 213 -7.08 8.56 19.59
CA ALA A 213 -7.45 8.94 20.96
C ALA A 213 -7.40 7.74 21.93
N ARG A 214 -7.89 6.56 21.50
CA ARG A 214 -7.84 5.33 22.30
C ARG A 214 -6.40 4.89 22.58
N ALA A 215 -5.53 4.93 21.58
CA ALA A 215 -4.11 4.61 21.74
C ALA A 215 -3.42 5.55 22.74
N ARG A 216 -3.74 6.86 22.70
CA ARG A 216 -3.22 7.85 23.67
C ARG A 216 -3.66 7.53 25.09
N ALA A 217 -4.93 7.19 25.30
CA ALA A 217 -5.47 6.88 26.64
C ALA A 217 -4.82 5.63 27.29
N MET A 218 -4.42 4.65 26.48
CA MET A 218 -3.73 3.44 26.96
C MET A 218 -2.28 3.74 27.40
N LEU A 219 -1.55 4.56 26.63
CA LEU A 219 -0.17 4.95 26.97
C LEU A 219 -0.08 5.82 28.24
N THR A 220 -1.11 6.64 28.50
CA THR A 220 -1.17 7.43 29.75
C THR A 220 -1.54 6.59 30.97
N ARG A 221 -2.28 5.48 30.80
CA ARG A 221 -2.62 4.56 31.90
C ARG A 221 -1.47 3.65 32.32
N GLY A 222 -0.57 3.27 31.41
CA GLY A 222 0.58 2.39 31.71
C GLY A 222 1.80 3.09 32.35
N LYS A 223 1.79 4.41 32.52
CA LYS A 223 2.86 5.18 33.18
C LYS A 223 2.56 5.56 34.64
N GLY A 224 1.43 5.09 35.18
CA GLY A 224 0.93 5.44 36.51
C GLY A 224 0.88 4.29 37.51
N THR A 225 1.59 3.19 37.25
CA THR A 225 1.72 2.03 38.16
C THR A 225 3.18 1.70 38.37
#